data_AF-A0A0Q2UGX2-F1
#
_entry.id   AF-A0A0Q2UGX2-F1
#
_cell.length_a   1.000
_cell.length_b   1.000
_cell.length_c   1.000
_cell.angle_alpha   90.00
_cell.angle_beta   90.00
_cell.angle_gamma   90.00
#
_symmetry.space_group_name_H-M   'P 1'
#
loop_
_entity.id
_entity.type
_entity.pdbx_description
1 polymer ?
#
loop_
_entity_poly.entity_id
_entity_poly.type
_entity_poly.pdbx_seq_one_letter_code
_entity_poly.pdbx_strand_id
1 'polypeptide(L)'
;MLMTIPASAEIDDFEREHLRRIDDLRAALLTQLATASDTLQRAAATLARLRDNDIYDVEFADGRDGDDIAAFLGDSIRFVRASYALVHTVIDKETP
;
A
#
# COMPACT_ATOMS: atom_id res chain seq x y z
N MET A 1 7.15 38.01 34.84
CA MET A 1 6.65 38.42 33.50
C MET A 1 6.08 37.16 32.86
N LEU A 2 4.76 36.96 32.93
CA LEU A 2 4.10 35.80 32.33
C LEU A 2 3.88 36.13 30.84
N MET A 3 4.54 35.41 29.93
CA MET A 3 4.32 35.56 28.50
C MET A 3 3.03 34.81 28.16
N THR A 4 1.93 35.54 28.05
CA THR A 4 0.63 34.98 27.62
C THR A 4 0.73 34.70 26.13
N ILE A 5 0.85 33.44 25.75
CA ILE A 5 0.76 33.03 24.35
C ILE A 5 -0.67 33.37 23.91
N PRO A 6 -0.87 34.11 22.79
CA PRO A 6 -2.21 34.43 22.34
C PRO A 6 -2.90 33.13 21.89
N ALA A 7 -4.15 32.93 22.30
CA ALA A 7 -4.94 31.74 21.93
C ALA A 7 -4.99 31.50 20.41
N SER A 8 -4.82 32.54 19.59
CA SER A 8 -4.68 32.42 18.13
C SER A 8 -3.40 31.71 17.68
N ALA A 9 -2.31 31.81 18.42
CA ALA A 9 -1.06 31.09 18.12
C ALA A 9 -1.15 29.60 18.52
N GLU A 10 -1.84 29.28 19.62
CA GLU A 10 -2.09 27.88 19.99
C GLU A 10 -3.03 27.16 19.01
N ILE A 11 -4.04 27.85 18.49
CA ILE A 11 -4.92 27.32 17.43
C ILE A 11 -4.14 27.04 16.14
N ASP A 12 -3.24 27.94 15.77
CA ASP A 12 -2.37 27.84 14.58
C ASP A 12 -1.33 26.71 14.72
N ASP A 13 -0.77 26.50 15.91
CA ASP A 13 0.11 25.35 16.20
C ASP A 13 -0.65 24.01 16.16
N PHE A 14 -1.86 23.97 16.70
CA PHE A 14 -2.71 22.79 16.63
C PHE A 14 -3.08 22.44 15.18
N GLU A 15 -3.45 23.43 14.37
CA GLU A 15 -3.79 23.25 12.96
C GLU A 15 -2.57 22.76 12.15
N ARG A 16 -1.39 23.35 12.37
CA ARG A 16 -0.14 22.89 11.75
C ARG A 16 0.20 21.45 12.11
N GLU A 17 0.07 21.09 13.38
CA GLU A 17 0.33 19.72 13.84
C GLU A 17 -0.68 18.73 13.25
N HIS A 18 -1.95 19.13 13.15
CA HIS A 18 -2.99 18.32 12.52
C HIS A 18 -2.68 18.05 11.05
N LEU A 19 -2.31 19.08 10.28
CA LEU A 19 -1.93 18.94 8.87
C LEU A 19 -0.69 18.06 8.69
N ARG A 20 0.34 18.22 9.52
CA ARG A 20 1.52 17.33 9.50
C ARG A 20 1.12 15.86 9.70
N ARG A 21 0.24 15.57 10.67
CA ARG A 21 -0.22 14.19 10.90
C ARG A 21 -0.99 13.63 9.71
N ILE A 22 -1.78 14.46 9.01
CA ILE A 22 -2.46 14.04 7.78
C ILE A 22 -1.43 13.65 6.72
N ASP A 23 -0.41 14.48 6.50
CA ASP A 23 0.64 14.20 5.50
C ASP A 23 1.46 12.95 5.85
N ASP A 24 1.80 12.77 7.14
CA ASP A 24 2.49 11.57 7.62
C ASP A 24 1.66 10.30 7.36
N LEU A 25 0.35 10.35 7.62
CA LEU A 25 -0.56 9.23 7.38
C LEU A 25 -0.75 8.95 5.87
N ARG A 26 -0.76 9.99 5.03
CA ARG A 26 -0.80 9.84 3.56
C ARG A 26 0.44 9.14 3.02
N ALA A 27 1.63 9.58 3.46
CA ALA A 27 2.89 8.96 3.10
C ALA A 27 2.96 7.50 3.57
N ALA A 28 2.48 7.23 4.80
CA ALA A 28 2.39 5.88 5.34
C ALA A 28 1.47 4.98 4.50
N LEU A 29 0.29 5.46 4.11
CA LEU A 29 -0.64 4.71 3.28
C LEU A 29 -0.05 4.34 1.90
N LEU A 30 0.61 5.29 1.22
CA LEU A 30 1.30 5.01 -0.04
C LEU A 30 2.40 3.95 0.14
N THR A 31 3.19 4.06 1.20
CA THR A 31 4.27 3.11 1.53
C THR A 31 3.72 1.71 1.77
N GLN A 32 2.60 1.60 2.50
CA GLN A 32 1.94 0.32 2.79
C GLN A 32 1.40 -0.33 1.52
N LEU A 33 0.76 0.44 0.62
CA LEU A 33 0.27 -0.07 -0.65
C LEU A 33 1.40 -0.52 -1.59
N ALA A 34 2.51 0.24 -1.64
CA ALA A 34 3.70 -0.16 -2.39
C ALA A 34 4.31 -1.47 -1.83
N THR A 35 4.40 -1.58 -0.51
CA THR A 35 4.89 -2.79 0.19
C THR A 35 3.99 -3.99 -0.08
N ALA A 36 2.66 -3.80 -0.09
CA ALA A 36 1.70 -4.84 -0.42
C ALA A 36 1.88 -5.32 -1.88
N SER A 37 2.07 -4.39 -2.83
CA SER A 37 2.33 -4.75 -4.24
C SER A 37 3.59 -5.61 -4.37
N ASP A 38 4.70 -5.18 -3.78
CA ASP A 38 5.96 -5.93 -3.83
C ASP A 38 5.82 -7.33 -3.21
N THR A 39 5.16 -7.42 -2.05
CA THR A 39 4.93 -8.69 -1.36
C THR A 39 4.11 -9.66 -2.21
N LEU A 40 3.04 -9.17 -2.86
CA LEU A 40 2.22 -9.99 -3.75
C LEU A 40 3.00 -10.42 -5.01
N GLN A 41 3.83 -9.55 -5.57
CA GLN A 41 4.70 -9.92 -6.69
C GLN A 41 5.70 -11.01 -6.32
N ARG A 42 6.29 -10.93 -5.13
CA ARG A 42 7.18 -11.99 -4.60
C ARG A 42 6.44 -13.30 -4.31
N ALA A 43 5.21 -13.23 -3.82
CA ALA A 43 4.36 -14.40 -3.64
C ALA A 43 4.05 -15.07 -4.99
N ALA A 44 3.66 -14.30 -6.01
CA ALA A 44 3.42 -14.81 -7.35
C ALA A 44 4.66 -15.44 -7.99
N ALA A 45 5.84 -14.84 -7.79
CA ALA A 45 7.11 -15.40 -8.26
C ALA A 45 7.45 -16.72 -7.54
N THR A 46 7.20 -16.80 -6.23
CA THR A 46 7.38 -18.05 -5.47
C THR A 46 6.44 -19.14 -5.96
N LEU A 47 5.16 -18.83 -6.19
CA LEU A 47 4.21 -19.77 -6.78
C LEU A 47 4.65 -20.24 -8.17
N ALA A 48 5.14 -19.33 -9.01
CA ALA A 48 5.65 -19.69 -10.33
C ALA A 48 6.82 -20.68 -10.24
N ARG A 49 7.70 -20.53 -9.24
CA ARG A 49 8.79 -21.50 -8.99
C ARG A 49 8.28 -22.87 -8.54
N LEU A 50 7.24 -22.92 -7.70
CA LEU A 50 6.61 -24.18 -7.30
C LEU A 50 5.98 -24.90 -8.50
N ARG A 51 5.51 -24.14 -9.50
CA ARG A 51 4.88 -24.65 -10.72
C ARG A 51 5.87 -24.90 -11.87
N ASP A 52 7.14 -24.58 -11.70
CA ASP A 52 8.17 -24.77 -12.73
C ASP A 52 8.58 -26.24 -12.82
N ASN A 53 9.02 -26.69 -13.99
CA ASN A 53 9.42 -28.08 -14.25
C ASN A 53 10.68 -28.52 -13.48
N ASP A 54 11.45 -27.59 -12.92
CA ASP A 54 12.62 -27.90 -12.09
C ASP A 54 12.23 -28.37 -10.67
N ILE A 55 11.27 -27.69 -10.03
CA ILE A 55 10.79 -28.04 -8.68
C ILE A 55 9.53 -28.90 -8.72
N TYR A 56 8.57 -28.51 -9.55
CA TYR A 56 7.31 -29.19 -9.83
C TYR A 56 6.58 -29.74 -8.60
N ASP A 57 5.94 -28.85 -7.86
CA ASP A 57 5.01 -29.22 -6.79
C ASP A 57 3.63 -29.53 -7.39
N VAL A 58 3.25 -30.82 -7.40
CA VAL A 58 2.01 -31.31 -8.02
C VAL A 58 0.74 -30.66 -7.45
N GLU A 59 0.73 -30.29 -6.16
CA GLU A 59 -0.43 -29.67 -5.51
C GLU A 59 -0.70 -28.27 -6.07
N PHE A 60 0.36 -27.56 -6.45
CA PHE A 60 0.30 -26.22 -7.05
C PHE A 60 0.35 -26.23 -8.58
N ALA A 61 0.94 -27.26 -9.22
CA ALA A 61 1.15 -27.34 -10.66
C ALA A 61 -0.06 -27.91 -11.41
N ASP A 62 -0.64 -29.01 -10.91
CA ASP A 62 -1.68 -29.78 -11.60
C ASP A 62 -3.07 -29.64 -10.97
N GLY A 63 -3.14 -29.02 -9.80
CA GLY A 63 -4.39 -28.77 -9.08
C GLY A 63 -5.11 -27.51 -9.57
N ARG A 64 -6.44 -27.60 -9.63
CA ARG A 64 -7.32 -26.42 -9.80
C ARG A 64 -6.99 -25.33 -8.77
N ASP A 65 -6.68 -25.74 -7.55
CA ASP A 65 -6.35 -24.83 -6.46
C ASP A 65 -5.11 -23.97 -6.79
N GLY A 66 -4.09 -24.54 -7.44
CA GLY A 66 -2.90 -23.81 -7.86
C GLY A 66 -3.17 -22.75 -8.95
N ASP A 67 -4.09 -23.03 -9.86
CA ASP A 67 -4.57 -22.05 -10.85
C ASP A 67 -5.44 -20.97 -10.22
N ASP A 68 -6.34 -21.34 -9.30
CA ASP A 68 -7.19 -20.39 -8.58
C ASP A 68 -6.33 -19.45 -7.71
N ILE A 69 -5.30 -19.96 -7.04
CA ILE A 69 -4.34 -19.12 -6.29
C ILE A 69 -3.55 -18.19 -7.22
N ALA A 70 -3.10 -18.68 -8.37
CA ALA A 70 -2.37 -17.85 -9.33
C ALA A 70 -3.23 -16.70 -9.87
N ALA A 71 -4.49 -16.99 -10.21
CA ALA A 71 -5.47 -15.99 -10.63
C ALA A 71 -5.72 -14.97 -9.51
N PHE A 72 -5.96 -15.44 -8.29
CA PHE A 72 -6.20 -14.59 -7.13
C PHE A 72 -5.02 -13.64 -6.84
N LEU A 73 -3.78 -14.13 -6.91
CA LEU A 73 -2.59 -13.28 -6.77
C LEU A 73 -2.49 -12.24 -7.89
N GLY A 74 -2.77 -12.64 -9.13
CA GLY A 74 -2.78 -11.74 -10.29
C GLY A 74 -3.77 -10.59 -10.12
N ASP A 75 -4.99 -10.89 -9.70
CA ASP A 75 -6.02 -9.88 -9.46
C ASP A 75 -5.73 -9.03 -8.23
N SER A 76 -5.19 -9.62 -7.16
CA SER A 76 -4.75 -8.87 -5.98
C SER A 76 -3.67 -7.84 -6.34
N ILE A 77 -2.70 -8.19 -7.18
CA ILE A 77 -1.67 -7.24 -7.67
C ILE A 77 -2.33 -6.10 -8.46
N ARG A 78 -3.28 -6.41 -9.34
CA ARG A 78 -4.02 -5.38 -10.10
C ARG A 78 -4.77 -4.43 -9.17
N PHE A 79 -5.50 -4.97 -8.18
CA PHE A 79 -6.27 -4.17 -7.25
C PHE A 79 -5.39 -3.29 -6.35
N VAL A 80 -4.26 -3.81 -5.85
CA VAL A 80 -3.33 -3.01 -5.04
C VAL A 80 -2.71 -1.86 -5.88
N ARG A 81 -2.33 -2.13 -7.13
CA ARG A 81 -1.82 -1.09 -8.03
C ARG A 81 -2.87 -0.02 -8.33
N ALA A 82 -4.13 -0.43 -8.53
CA ALA A 82 -5.23 0.51 -8.72
C ALA A 82 -5.45 1.37 -7.47
N SER A 83 -5.47 0.76 -6.28
CA SER A 83 -5.58 1.48 -5.01
C SER A 83 -4.43 2.48 -4.82
N TYR A 84 -3.18 2.08 -5.10
CA TYR A 84 -2.02 2.97 -5.04
C TYR A 84 -2.20 4.19 -5.95
N ALA A 85 -2.58 3.98 -7.22
CA ALA A 85 -2.78 5.07 -8.18
C ALA A 85 -3.93 6.02 -7.78
N LEU A 86 -5.03 5.48 -7.24
CA LEU A 86 -6.16 6.27 -6.76
C LEU A 86 -5.76 7.12 -5.55
N VAL A 87 -5.03 6.56 -4.58
CA VAL A 87 -4.51 7.30 -3.42
C VAL A 87 -3.55 8.39 -3.86
N HIS A 88 -2.62 8.08 -4.76
CA HIS A 88 -1.69 9.08 -5.32
C HIS A 88 -2.45 10.23 -5.99
N THR A 89 -3.51 9.92 -6.77
CA THR A 89 -4.36 10.93 -7.41
C THR A 89 -5.09 11.82 -6.40
N VAL A 90 -5.55 11.26 -5.28
CA VAL A 90 -6.20 12.05 -4.21
C VAL A 90 -5.20 12.99 -3.55
N ILE A 91 -4.01 12.49 -3.21
CA ILE A 91 -2.96 13.28 -2.56
C ILE A 91 -2.46 14.41 -3.49
N ASP A 92 -2.21 14.10 -4.76
CA ASP A 92 -1.75 15.11 -5.72
C ASP A 92 -2.81 16.20 -5.97
N LYS A 93 -4.11 15.86 -5.96
CA LYS A 93 -5.19 16.85 -6.07
C LYS A 93 -5.28 17.77 -4.87
N GLU A 94 -4.86 17.31 -3.70
CA GLU A 94 -4.84 18.08 -2.47
C GLU A 94 -3.57 18.92 -2.30
N THR A 95 -2.59 18.77 -3.21
CA THR A 95 -1.35 19.56 -3.25
C THR A 95 -1.44 20.55 -4.42
N PRO A 96 -1.72 21.85 -4.19
CA PRO A 96 -1.81 22.85 -5.27
C PRO A 96 -0.53 23.04 -6.07
#